data_AF-A0A970Q6K4-F1
#
_entry.id   AF-A0A970Q6K4-F1
#
_cell.length_a   1.000
_cell.length_b   1.000
_cell.length_c   1.000
_cell.angle_alpha   90.00
_cell.angle_beta   90.00
_cell.angle_gamma   90.00
#
_symmetry.space_group_name_H-M   'P 1'
#
loop_
_entity.id
_entity.type
_entity.pdbx_description
1 polymer ?
#
loop_
_entity_poly.entity_id
_entity_poly.type
_entity_poly.pdbx_seq_one_letter_code
_entity_poly.pdbx_strand_id
1 'polypeptide(L)'
;MLRKGSLILFISLILILNMYAPALAAPGIVELIKPITDIKTVNKNMIISGWAKVDTSIEVRVYSRVAQKVDGEEVHSWEEYVQSGKEAGLVVGPTGFFAREVELKNGTNKVVIKAVNPEGEEEIIEGMVTLSSKEEVREAVQNLLNFNFLDIIKKIIK
;
A
#
# COMPACT_ATOMS: atom_id res chain seq x y z
N MET A 1 -45.11 -9.37 53.04
CA MET A 1 -45.28 -10.80 52.75
C MET A 1 -45.90 -10.97 51.37
N LEU A 2 -45.14 -11.46 50.38
CA LEU A 2 -45.51 -12.57 49.49
C LEU A 2 -44.38 -12.76 48.47
N ARG A 3 -43.76 -13.94 48.50
CA ARG A 3 -42.88 -14.46 47.45
C ARG A 3 -43.71 -14.88 46.24
N LYS A 4 -43.12 -14.78 45.04
CA LYS A 4 -43.24 -15.63 43.82
C LYS A 4 -42.51 -14.83 42.72
N GLY A 5 -41.49 -15.29 42.04
CA GLY A 5 -41.23 -16.64 41.53
C GLY A 5 -41.15 -16.51 40.00
N SER A 6 -39.94 -16.71 39.47
CA SER A 6 -39.56 -17.04 38.09
C SER A 6 -40.55 -16.73 36.96
N LEU A 7 -40.29 -15.66 36.19
CA LEU A 7 -40.65 -15.64 34.77
C LEU A 7 -39.38 -15.95 33.96
N ILE A 8 -39.28 -17.23 33.65
CA ILE A 8 -38.24 -17.87 32.85
C ILE A 8 -38.56 -17.67 31.36
N LEU A 9 -37.51 -17.46 30.57
CA LEU A 9 -37.38 -17.69 29.12
C LEU A 9 -38.42 -17.02 28.22
N PHE A 10 -38.01 -16.01 27.43
CA PHE A 10 -38.23 -15.96 25.96
C PHE A 10 -37.64 -14.69 25.31
N ILE A 11 -36.47 -14.21 25.75
CA ILE A 11 -35.73 -13.16 25.02
C ILE A 11 -34.27 -13.57 24.94
N SER A 12 -33.99 -14.65 24.21
CA SER A 12 -32.59 -15.07 23.94
C SER A 12 -32.38 -15.61 22.53
N LEU A 13 -33.13 -15.14 21.51
CA LEU A 13 -32.94 -15.67 20.16
C LEU A 13 -33.23 -14.71 18.98
N ILE A 14 -33.08 -13.39 19.14
CA ILE A 14 -33.07 -12.46 17.97
C ILE A 14 -31.95 -11.41 18.12
N LEU A 15 -30.78 -11.80 18.65
CA LEU A 15 -29.66 -10.85 18.77
C LEU A 15 -28.28 -11.52 18.66
N ILE A 16 -28.14 -12.55 17.82
CA ILE A 16 -26.80 -13.08 17.45
C ILE A 16 -26.77 -13.55 15.99
N LEU A 17 -27.23 -12.72 15.06
CA LEU A 17 -27.05 -12.95 13.62
C LEU A 17 -26.47 -11.74 12.87
N ASN A 18 -25.78 -10.85 13.59
CA ASN A 18 -25.05 -9.71 13.01
C ASN A 18 -23.53 -9.80 13.19
N MET A 19 -23.00 -10.98 13.54
CA MET A 19 -21.55 -11.20 13.53
C MET A 19 -21.24 -12.20 12.42
N TYR A 20 -20.32 -11.81 11.53
CA TYR A 20 -19.76 -12.59 10.42
C TYR A 20 -20.52 -12.59 9.09
N ALA A 21 -21.12 -11.47 8.69
CA ALA A 21 -20.90 -11.08 7.29
C ALA A 21 -19.51 -10.44 7.25
N PRO A 22 -18.48 -11.03 6.60
CA PRO A 22 -17.35 -10.20 6.19
C PRO A 22 -17.96 -9.04 5.41
N ALA A 23 -17.65 -7.81 5.80
CA ALA A 23 -17.96 -6.67 4.96
C ALA A 23 -17.33 -6.99 3.60
N LEU A 24 -18.15 -7.42 2.63
CA LEU A 24 -17.79 -7.39 1.23
C LEU A 24 -17.54 -5.90 0.99
N ALA A 25 -16.28 -5.50 1.08
CA ALA A 25 -15.87 -4.14 0.77
C ALA A 25 -16.49 -3.83 -0.59
N ALA A 26 -17.34 -2.80 -0.64
CA ALA A 26 -17.84 -2.32 -1.92
C ALA A 26 -16.62 -2.11 -2.83
N PRO A 27 -16.69 -2.48 -4.12
CA PRO A 27 -15.56 -2.25 -5.03
C PRO A 27 -15.19 -0.77 -4.94
N GLY A 28 -13.91 -0.49 -4.70
CA GLY A 28 -13.39 0.88 -4.60
C GLY A 28 -13.66 1.67 -5.88
N ILE A 29 -13.57 3.00 -5.79
CA ILE A 29 -13.59 3.90 -6.95
C ILE A 29 -12.43 3.54 -7.90
N VAL A 30 -11.31 3.07 -7.35
CA VAL A 30 -10.12 2.62 -8.07
C VAL A 30 -9.75 1.19 -7.69
N GLU A 31 -9.46 0.37 -8.70
CA GLU A 31 -8.86 -0.94 -8.56
C GLU A 31 -7.49 -0.95 -9.24
N LEU A 32 -6.41 -1.08 -8.47
CA LEU A 32 -5.06 -1.16 -9.04
C LEU A 32 -4.79 -2.55 -9.63
N ILE A 33 -4.18 -2.59 -10.82
CA ILE A 33 -3.77 -3.85 -11.45
C ILE A 33 -2.64 -4.52 -10.66
N LYS A 34 -1.77 -3.72 -10.02
CA LYS A 34 -0.73 -4.20 -9.13
C LYS A 34 -0.79 -3.46 -7.80
N PRO A 35 -0.67 -4.17 -6.67
CA PRO A 35 -0.56 -3.52 -5.37
C PRO A 35 0.73 -2.70 -5.32
N ILE A 36 0.68 -1.54 -4.66
CA ILE A 36 1.82 -0.63 -4.50
C ILE A 36 2.43 -0.69 -3.09
N THR A 37 2.13 -1.74 -2.33
CA THR A 37 2.59 -1.92 -0.96
C THR A 37 3.86 -2.77 -0.93
N ASP A 38 4.91 -2.25 -0.29
CA ASP A 38 6.21 -2.91 -0.07
C ASP A 38 6.92 -3.42 -1.33
N ILE A 39 6.78 -2.69 -2.45
CA ILE A 39 7.51 -3.00 -3.68
C ILE A 39 8.99 -2.62 -3.52
N LYS A 40 9.89 -3.52 -3.91
CA LYS A 40 11.31 -3.23 -4.14
C LYS A 40 11.62 -3.27 -5.63
N THR A 41 12.27 -2.24 -6.15
CA THR A 41 12.60 -2.12 -7.58
C THR A 41 13.98 -1.51 -7.78
N VAL A 42 14.59 -1.78 -8.94
CA VAL A 42 15.80 -1.09 -9.44
C VAL A 42 15.47 -0.12 -10.58
N ASN A 43 14.21 -0.07 -11.00
CA ASN A 43 13.74 0.80 -12.07
C ASN A 43 13.31 2.14 -11.50
N LYS A 44 13.93 3.20 -12.00
CA LYS A 44 13.63 4.58 -11.59
C LYS A 44 12.20 5.00 -11.95
N ASN A 45 11.67 4.48 -13.05
CA ASN A 45 10.32 4.78 -13.49
C ASN A 45 9.40 3.61 -13.17
N MET A 46 8.20 3.92 -12.68
CA MET A 46 7.17 2.95 -12.36
C MET A 46 5.87 3.32 -13.06
N ILE A 47 5.16 2.31 -13.59
CA ILE A 47 3.82 2.49 -14.15
C ILE A 47 2.80 2.12 -13.08
N ILE A 48 1.95 3.08 -12.75
CA ILE A 48 0.76 2.89 -11.92
C ILE A 48 -0.42 2.75 -12.88
N SER A 49 -1.16 1.67 -12.76
CA SER A 49 -2.28 1.37 -13.65
C SER A 49 -3.40 0.68 -12.91
N GLY A 50 -4.62 0.90 -13.38
CA GLY A 50 -5.81 0.41 -12.72
C GLY A 50 -7.06 0.64 -13.55
N TRP A 51 -8.18 0.24 -12.94
CA TRP A 51 -9.53 0.50 -13.39
C TRP A 51 -10.17 1.52 -12.45
N ALA A 52 -11.01 2.37 -13.00
CA ALA A 52 -11.81 3.32 -12.25
C ALA A 52 -13.12 3.59 -12.98
N LYS A 53 -14.09 4.20 -12.29
CA LYS A 53 -15.30 4.70 -12.96
C LYS A 53 -14.93 5.70 -14.07
N VAL A 54 -15.74 5.75 -15.12
CA VAL A 54 -15.58 6.72 -16.20
C VAL A 54 -15.70 8.14 -15.63
N ASP A 55 -14.91 9.06 -16.17
CA ASP A 55 -14.83 10.46 -15.75
C ASP A 55 -14.28 10.68 -14.33
N THR A 56 -13.76 9.63 -13.67
CA THR A 56 -13.00 9.80 -12.42
C THR A 56 -11.71 10.60 -12.68
N SER A 57 -11.48 11.63 -11.87
CA SER A 57 -10.21 12.35 -11.82
C SER A 57 -9.23 11.59 -10.94
N ILE A 58 -8.07 11.21 -11.48
CA ILE A 58 -6.99 10.56 -10.76
C ILE A 58 -5.80 11.51 -10.67
N GLU A 59 -5.31 11.70 -9.46
CA GLU A 59 -4.09 12.43 -9.17
C GLU A 59 -3.08 11.49 -8.51
N VAL A 60 -1.90 11.39 -9.10
CA VAL A 60 -0.81 10.60 -8.53
C VAL A 60 0.29 11.52 -8.03
N ARG A 61 0.64 11.35 -6.75
CA ARG A 61 1.75 12.04 -6.09
C ARG A 61 2.76 11.02 -5.59
N VAL A 62 4.03 11.28 -5.88
CA VAL A 62 5.14 10.48 -5.36
C VAL A 62 5.96 11.36 -4.45
N TYR A 63 6.24 10.85 -3.26
CA TYR A 63 7.07 11.52 -2.29
C TYR A 63 8.28 10.66 -1.99
N SER A 64 9.46 11.27 -1.88
CA SER A 64 10.67 10.58 -1.45
C SER A 64 11.01 10.92 -0.02
N ARG A 65 11.47 9.94 0.76
CA ARG A 65 12.02 10.18 2.09
C ARG A 65 13.37 10.89 1.95
N VAL A 66 13.51 12.07 2.53
CA VAL A 66 14.78 12.79 2.56
C VAL A 66 15.65 12.25 3.70
N ALA A 67 16.91 11.92 3.40
CA ALA A 67 17.92 11.77 4.44
C ALA A 67 18.42 13.18 4.79
N GLN A 68 18.08 13.69 5.97
CA GLN A 68 18.71 14.90 6.47
C GLN A 68 20.07 14.53 7.07
N LYS A 69 21.11 15.28 6.70
CA LYS A 69 22.40 15.17 7.38
C LYS A 69 22.39 16.15 8.54
N VAL A 70 22.33 15.65 9.78
CA VAL A 70 22.50 16.45 10.99
C VAL A 70 23.86 16.07 11.57
N ASP A 71 24.76 17.05 11.68
CA ASP A 71 26.13 16.87 12.21
C ASP A 71 26.96 15.75 11.56
N GLY A 72 26.71 15.46 10.27
CA GLY A 72 27.43 14.42 9.52
C GLY A 72 26.86 13.01 9.62
N GLU A 73 25.81 12.81 10.42
CA GLU A 73 25.05 11.56 10.50
C GLU A 73 23.75 11.66 9.67
N GLU A 74 23.43 10.59 8.93
CA GLU A 74 22.17 10.51 8.18
C GLU A 74 21.01 10.21 9.14
N VAL A 75 20.17 11.22 9.37
CA VAL A 75 18.95 11.10 10.13
C VAL A 75 17.77 10.96 9.17
N HIS A 76 17.10 9.81 9.23
CA HIS A 76 15.91 9.55 8.45
C HIS A 76 14.66 9.97 9.24
N SER A 77 14.24 11.24 9.14
CA SER A 77 12.93 11.64 9.66
C SER A 77 11.80 11.08 8.77
N TRP A 78 10.69 10.69 9.38
CA TRP A 78 9.46 10.31 8.67
C TRP A 78 8.64 11.54 8.24
N GLU A 79 9.05 12.74 8.65
CA GLU A 79 8.24 13.96 8.61
C GLU A 79 8.40 14.78 7.32
N GLU A 80 9.38 14.50 6.47
CA GLU A 80 9.61 15.27 5.24
C GLU A 80 9.64 14.37 4.00
N TYR A 81 8.44 13.98 3.60
CA TYR A 81 8.17 13.47 2.27
C TYR A 81 8.08 14.65 1.30
N VAL A 82 9.11 14.86 0.47
CA VAL A 82 9.09 15.89 -0.57
C VAL A 82 8.52 15.28 -1.85
N GLN A 83 7.58 15.97 -2.48
CA GLN A 83 7.01 15.53 -3.75
C GLN A 83 8.11 15.47 -4.82
N SER A 84 8.39 14.25 -5.28
CA SER A 84 9.34 13.97 -6.34
C SER A 84 8.62 14.06 -7.69
N GLY A 85 8.81 15.17 -8.39
CA GLY A 85 8.28 15.36 -9.75
C GLY A 85 6.96 16.14 -9.79
N LYS A 86 6.35 16.19 -10.98
CA LYS A 86 5.10 16.91 -11.22
C LYS A 86 3.90 16.07 -10.81
N GLU A 87 2.85 16.71 -10.31
CA GLU A 87 1.52 16.11 -10.18
C GLU A 87 1.09 15.54 -11.54
N ALA A 88 0.77 14.25 -11.56
CA ALA A 88 0.31 13.57 -12.76
C ALA A 88 -1.20 13.36 -12.67
N GLY A 89 -1.96 14.41 -13.02
CA GLY A 89 -3.41 14.35 -13.14
C GLY A 89 -3.87 13.65 -14.42
N LEU A 90 -5.01 12.96 -14.36
CA LEU A 90 -5.73 12.45 -15.53
C LEU A 90 -7.23 12.32 -15.25
N VAL A 91 -8.03 12.35 -16.31
CA VAL A 91 -9.44 11.96 -16.26
C VAL A 91 -9.58 10.62 -16.96
N VAL A 92 -10.29 9.69 -16.31
CA VAL A 92 -10.47 8.31 -16.79
C VAL A 92 -11.43 8.31 -17.97
N GLY A 93 -10.96 7.76 -19.09
CA GLY A 93 -11.74 7.71 -20.33
C GLY A 93 -12.82 6.62 -20.32
N PRO A 94 -13.54 6.44 -21.46
CA PRO A 94 -14.69 5.55 -21.55
C PRO A 94 -14.40 4.06 -21.29
N THR A 95 -13.14 3.64 -21.41
CA THR A 95 -12.72 2.27 -21.13
C THR A 95 -12.61 1.97 -19.64
N GLY A 96 -12.61 2.98 -18.76
CA GLY A 96 -12.36 2.83 -17.33
C GLY A 96 -10.90 2.56 -16.97
N PHE A 97 -10.02 2.37 -17.96
CA PHE A 97 -8.60 2.07 -17.74
C PHE A 97 -7.77 3.35 -17.62
N PHE A 98 -6.82 3.35 -16.69
CA PHE A 98 -5.79 4.38 -16.61
C PHE A 98 -4.39 3.78 -16.43
N ALA A 99 -3.39 4.52 -16.92
CA ALA A 99 -2.00 4.25 -16.65
C ALA A 99 -1.21 5.56 -16.57
N ARG A 100 -0.32 5.67 -15.59
CA ARG A 100 0.61 6.79 -15.42
C ARG A 100 2.00 6.31 -15.07
N GLU A 101 2.97 6.92 -15.73
CA GLU A 101 4.37 6.78 -15.38
C GLU A 101 4.71 7.81 -14.29
N VAL A 102 5.44 7.35 -13.27
CA VAL A 102 5.98 8.18 -12.20
C VAL A 102 7.46 7.91 -11.98
N GLU A 103 8.19 8.94 -11.56
CA GLU A 103 9.62 8.85 -11.26
C GLU A 103 9.86 8.68 -9.76
N LEU A 104 10.62 7.66 -9.38
CA LEU A 104 11.06 7.37 -8.03
C LEU A 104 12.44 8.01 -7.76
N LYS A 105 12.70 8.39 -6.50
CA LYS A 105 14.05 8.71 -6.02
C LYS A 105 14.65 7.50 -5.32
N ASN A 106 15.99 7.48 -5.22
CA ASN A 106 16.70 6.43 -4.49
C ASN A 106 16.20 6.35 -3.05
N GLY A 107 16.09 5.12 -2.53
CA GLY A 107 15.52 4.87 -1.21
C GLY A 107 14.00 4.70 -1.24
N THR A 108 13.37 5.02 -0.10
CA THR A 108 11.94 4.77 0.10
C THR A 108 11.09 5.93 -0.42
N ASN A 109 10.10 5.59 -1.23
CA ASN A 109 9.12 6.49 -1.80
C ASN A 109 7.72 6.12 -1.30
N LYS A 110 6.93 7.14 -0.93
CA LYS A 110 5.49 7.01 -0.68
C LYS A 110 4.74 7.42 -1.94
N VAL A 111 3.90 6.54 -2.47
CA VAL A 111 3.03 6.80 -3.60
C VAL A 111 1.62 7.01 -3.07
N VAL A 112 1.00 8.13 -3.43
CA VAL A 112 -0.37 8.48 -3.05
C VAL A 112 -1.18 8.68 -4.32
N ILE A 113 -2.28 7.95 -4.42
CA ILE A 113 -3.23 8.02 -5.53
C ILE A 113 -4.52 8.57 -4.94
N LYS A 114 -4.91 9.78 -5.35
CA LYS A 114 -6.20 10.37 -5.03
C LYS A 114 -7.13 10.20 -6.22
N ALA A 115 -8.30 9.64 -5.99
CA ALA A 115 -9.36 9.50 -6.98
C ALA A 115 -10.61 10.25 -6.54
N VAL A 116 -11.22 10.97 -7.47
CA VAL A 116 -12.48 11.70 -7.26
C VAL A 116 -13.43 11.34 -8.38
N ASN A 117 -14.54 10.67 -8.07
CA ASN A 117 -15.53 10.30 -9.09
C ASN A 117 -16.48 11.46 -9.43
N PRO A 118 -17.29 11.34 -10.50
CA PRO A 118 -18.23 12.40 -10.90
C PRO A 118 -19.27 12.74 -9.82
N GLU A 119 -19.58 11.79 -8.94
CA GLU A 119 -20.47 12.00 -7.79
C GLU A 119 -19.80 12.78 -6.64
N GLY A 120 -18.49 13.05 -6.74
CA GLY A 120 -17.71 13.76 -5.73
C GLY A 120 -17.20 12.88 -4.59
N GLU A 121 -17.35 11.56 -4.68
CA GLU A 121 -16.77 10.62 -3.72
C GLU A 121 -15.26 10.53 -3.93
N GLU A 122 -14.52 10.54 -2.83
CA GLU A 122 -13.06 10.47 -2.84
C GLU A 122 -12.55 9.12 -2.34
N GLU A 123 -11.50 8.60 -2.99
CA GLU A 123 -10.72 7.47 -2.52
C GLU A 123 -9.23 7.81 -2.54
N ILE A 124 -8.52 7.43 -1.49
CA ILE A 124 -7.07 7.62 -1.37
C ILE A 124 -6.42 6.26 -1.18
N ILE A 125 -5.51 5.91 -2.09
CA ILE A 125 -4.70 4.69 -2.02
C ILE A 125 -3.26 5.09 -1.78
N GLU A 126 -2.63 4.53 -0.75
CA GLU A 126 -1.24 4.79 -0.41
C GLU A 126 -0.41 3.51 -0.52
N GLY A 127 0.84 3.65 -0.98
CA GLY A 127 1.79 2.56 -1.12
C GLY A 127 3.22 2.99 -0.88
N MET A 128 4.06 2.02 -0.51
CA MET A 128 5.48 2.22 -0.24
C MET A 128 6.29 1.46 -1.28
N VAL A 129 7.21 2.19 -1.93
CA VAL A 129 8.08 1.64 -2.97
C VAL A 129 9.53 2.02 -2.69
N THR A 130 10.40 1.03 -2.54
CA THR A 130 11.83 1.23 -2.35
C THR A 130 12.57 1.07 -3.69
N LEU A 131 13.23 2.13 -4.13
CA LEU A 131 14.19 2.09 -5.23
C LEU A 131 15.57 1.77 -4.66
N SER A 132 16.07 0.57 -4.94
CA SER A 132 17.43 0.13 -4.59
C SER A 132 18.38 0.31 -5.76
N SER A 133 19.65 0.59 -5.45
CA SER A 133 20.70 0.52 -6.46
C SER A 133 20.93 -0.92 -6.93
N LYS A 134 21.46 -1.11 -8.14
CA LYS A 134 21.79 -2.47 -8.64
C LYS A 134 22.88 -3.11 -7.78
N GLU A 135 23.76 -2.28 -7.26
CA GLU A 135 24.86 -2.59 -6.37
C GLU A 135 24.33 -3.11 -5.03
N GLU A 136 23.39 -2.41 -4.38
CA GLU A 136 22.73 -2.89 -3.15
C GLU A 136 22.05 -4.24 -3.35
N VAL A 137 21.34 -4.43 -4.47
CA VAL A 137 20.70 -5.72 -4.78
C VAL A 137 21.75 -6.81 -4.97
N ARG A 138 22.85 -6.50 -5.67
CA ARG A 138 23.97 -7.44 -5.88
C ARG A 138 24.63 -7.83 -4.57
N GLU A 139 24.91 -6.87 -3.69
CA GLU A 139 25.48 -7.10 -2.37
C GLU A 139 24.54 -7.93 -1.49
N ALA A 140 23.24 -7.62 -1.48
CA ALA A 140 22.25 -8.41 -0.75
C ALA A 140 22.20 -9.86 -1.23
N VAL A 141 22.24 -10.10 -2.55
CA VAL A 141 22.28 -11.44 -3.14
C VAL A 141 23.59 -12.16 -2.80
N GLN A 142 24.73 -11.47 -2.89
CA GLN A 142 26.03 -12.05 -2.51
C GLN A 142 26.08 -12.41 -1.03
N ASN A 143 25.54 -11.56 -0.15
CA ASN A 143 25.44 -11.83 1.28
C ASN A 143 24.53 -13.03 1.56
N LEU A 144 23.41 -13.17 0.85
CA LEU A 144 22.55 -14.35 0.95
C LEU A 144 23.25 -15.65 0.49
N LEU A 145 24.07 -15.58 -0.56
CA LEU A 145 24.88 -16.72 -1.01
C LEU A 145 26.03 -17.05 -0.04
N ASN A 146 26.54 -16.02 0.67
CA ASN A 146 27.58 -16.17 1.69
C ASN A 146 27.03 -16.64 3.04
N PHE A 147 25.73 -16.55 3.30
CA PHE A 147 25.08 -17.35 4.35
C PHE A 147 25.15 -18.81 3.90
N ASN A 148 26.15 -19.53 4.41
CA ASN A 148 26.43 -20.93 4.14
C ASN A 148 25.14 -21.76 4.09
N PHE A 149 24.60 -21.95 2.89
CA PHE A 149 23.50 -22.87 2.63
C PHE A 149 23.90 -24.28 3.10
N LEU A 150 25.20 -24.60 3.02
CA LEU A 150 25.82 -25.78 3.60
C LEU A 150 25.69 -25.87 5.12
N ASP A 151 25.76 -24.75 5.86
CA ASP A 151 25.60 -24.77 7.32
C ASP A 151 24.14 -24.96 7.72
N ILE A 152 23.19 -24.46 6.93
CA ILE A 152 21.75 -24.74 7.09
C ILE A 152 21.47 -26.22 6.79
N ILE A 153 21.99 -26.77 5.70
CA ILE A 153 21.85 -28.20 5.34
C ILE A 153 22.47 -29.09 6.42
N LYS A 154 23.69 -28.77 6.91
CA LYS A 154 24.34 -29.52 8.00
C LYS A 154 23.54 -29.50 9.29
N LYS A 155 22.76 -28.44 9.54
CA LYS A 155 21.89 -28.31 10.71
C LYS A 155 20.58 -29.09 10.58
N ILE A 156 20.13 -29.37 9.35
CA ILE A 156 18.92 -30.15 9.05
C ILE A 156 19.20 -31.66 8.96
N ILE A 157 20.42 -32.05 8.55
CA ILE A 157 20.82 -33.47 8.40
C ILE A 157 21.30 -34.09 9.74
N LYS A 158 21.30 -33.32 10.84
CA LYS A 158 21.61 -33.80 12.19
C LYS A 158 20.33 -34.17 12.95
#